data_AF-A0AAP8QHR2-F1
#
_entry.id   AF-A0AAP8QHR2-F1
#
_cell.length_a   1.000
_cell.length_b   1.000
_cell.length_c   1.000
_cell.angle_alpha   90.00
_cell.angle_beta   90.00
_cell.angle_gamma   90.00
#
_symmetry.space_group_name_H-M   'P 1'
#
loop_
_entity.id
_entity.type
_entity.pdbx_description
1 polymer ?
#
loop_
_entity_poly.entity_id
_entity_poly.type
_entity_poly.pdbx_seq_one_letter_code
_entity_poly.pdbx_strand_id
1 'polypeptide(L)'
;MDIVLYLILSFIDVMAILSVIFRFFRFPIRLFIRELVTIGAVLTVTSFFMRLVFNIPELDMGMQYILYIVLFRYLIKIKIFESFLLASIGYLSIALSQLAIYYFFAFTGIVTPEDIQSTSNFGTYLIQISSQVFLFLVAWCFYKKNLGFSFMICPPQDVHLKVKMRGLNLFLLIGIMLSVATLFLAPYLLIYYLNWLHILAFIMTIVFCLLYYAANKKDEEDLW
;
A
#
# COMPACT_ATOMS: atom_id res chain seq x y z
N MET A 1 0.01 12.72 22.65
CA MET A 1 -0.63 11.65 21.88
C MET A 1 -0.86 10.48 22.83
N ASP A 2 -2.07 9.92 22.89
CA ASP A 2 -2.21 8.61 23.55
C ASP A 2 -1.49 7.59 22.66
N ILE A 3 -0.36 7.09 23.14
CA ILE A 3 0.46 6.08 22.45
C ILE A 3 -0.43 4.91 21.99
N VAL A 4 -1.41 4.56 22.81
CA VAL A 4 -2.41 3.53 22.54
C VAL A 4 -3.23 3.85 21.27
N LEU A 5 -3.72 5.08 21.12
CA LEU A 5 -4.53 5.48 19.97
C LEU A 5 -3.73 5.40 18.67
N TYR A 6 -2.49 5.89 18.69
CA TYR A 6 -1.60 5.80 17.53
C TYR A 6 -1.34 4.36 17.12
N LEU A 7 -0.99 3.49 18.08
CA LEU A 7 -0.73 2.08 17.79
C LEU A 7 -1.96 1.39 17.20
N ILE A 8 -3.16 1.67 17.72
CA ILE A 8 -4.41 1.09 17.19
C ILE A 8 -4.67 1.59 15.76
N LEU A 9 -4.60 2.91 15.52
CA LEU A 9 -4.86 3.48 14.19
C LEU A 9 -3.82 3.03 13.15
N SER A 10 -2.54 2.98 13.53
CA SER A 10 -1.47 2.46 12.67
C SER A 10 -1.63 0.97 12.39
N PHE A 11 -2.10 0.17 13.35
CA PHE A 11 -2.40 -1.23 13.12
C PHE A 11 -3.57 -1.42 12.15
N ILE A 12 -4.65 -0.66 12.33
CA ILE A 12 -5.79 -0.67 11.41
C ILE A 12 -5.36 -0.28 9.99
N ASP A 13 -4.46 0.70 9.86
CA ASP A 13 -3.91 1.14 8.58
C ASP A 13 -3.21 0.00 7.83
N VAL A 14 -2.31 -0.69 8.53
CA VAL A 14 -1.58 -1.85 7.99
C VAL A 14 -2.56 -2.97 7.62
N MET A 15 -3.56 -3.23 8.46
CA MET A 15 -4.58 -4.26 8.17
C MET A 15 -5.46 -3.88 6.98
N ALA A 16 -5.75 -2.60 6.76
CA ALA A 16 -6.50 -2.13 5.59
C ALA A 16 -5.70 -2.37 4.29
N ILE A 17 -4.41 -2.01 4.29
CA ILE A 17 -3.50 -2.26 3.17
C ILE A 17 -3.42 -3.77 2.87
N LEU A 18 -3.14 -4.58 3.88
CA LEU A 18 -3.06 -6.04 3.74
C LEU A 18 -4.36 -6.65 3.21
N SER A 19 -5.51 -6.17 3.68
CA SER A 19 -6.83 -6.64 3.23
C SER A 19 -7.03 -6.35 1.75
N VAL A 20 -6.67 -5.15 1.29
CA VAL A 20 -6.77 -4.77 -0.12
C VAL A 20 -5.83 -5.61 -0.98
N ILE A 21 -4.55 -5.76 -0.58
CA ILE A 21 -3.58 -6.60 -1.30
C ILE A 21 -4.12 -8.02 -1.47
N PHE A 22 -4.58 -8.64 -0.39
CA PHE A 22 -5.06 -10.02 -0.43
C PHE A 22 -6.31 -10.17 -1.31
N ARG A 23 -7.20 -9.18 -1.32
CA ARG A 23 -8.39 -9.21 -2.18
C ARG A 23 -8.06 -8.93 -3.64
N PHE A 24 -7.10 -8.05 -3.94
CA PHE A 24 -6.62 -7.81 -5.30
C PHE A 24 -6.07 -9.08 -5.95
N PHE A 25 -5.42 -9.95 -5.18
CA PHE A 25 -4.82 -11.20 -5.68
C PHE A 25 -5.62 -12.46 -5.29
N ARG A 26 -6.88 -12.29 -4.88
CA ARG A 26 -7.79 -13.38 -4.50
C ARG A 26 -7.23 -14.35 -3.45
N PHE A 27 -6.31 -13.91 -2.61
CA PHE A 27 -5.74 -14.72 -1.55
C PHE A 27 -6.73 -14.93 -0.38
N PRO A 28 -6.85 -16.16 0.14
CA PRO A 28 -7.76 -16.47 1.23
C PRO A 28 -7.23 -15.91 2.56
N ILE A 29 -7.69 -14.71 2.95
CA ILE A 29 -7.29 -14.02 4.20
C ILE A 29 -7.39 -14.93 5.44
N ARG A 30 -8.40 -15.79 5.51
CA ARG A 30 -8.63 -16.68 6.66
C ARG A 30 -7.47 -17.65 6.92
N LEU A 31 -6.75 -18.06 5.88
CA LEU A 31 -5.62 -18.99 6.02
C LEU A 31 -4.38 -18.30 6.59
N PHE A 32 -4.23 -16.99 6.37
CA PHE A 32 -3.03 -16.23 6.70
C PHE A 32 -3.23 -15.24 7.85
N ILE A 33 -4.32 -15.35 8.62
CA ILE A 33 -4.67 -14.33 9.60
C ILE A 33 -3.60 -14.13 10.68
N ARG A 34 -2.88 -15.21 11.05
CA ARG A 34 -1.80 -15.16 12.05
C ARG A 34 -0.59 -14.39 11.51
N GLU A 35 -0.24 -14.66 10.27
CA GLU A 35 0.84 -14.01 9.54
C GLU A 35 0.50 -12.54 9.34
N LEU A 36 -0.73 -12.22 8.91
CA LEU A 36 -1.19 -10.83 8.72
C LEU A 36 -1.15 -10.02 10.01
N VAL A 37 -1.61 -10.59 11.14
CA VAL A 37 -1.54 -9.91 12.44
C VAL A 37 -0.09 -9.70 12.87
N THR A 38 0.80 -10.66 12.61
CA THR A 38 2.24 -10.53 12.90
C THR A 38 2.87 -9.41 12.08
N ILE A 39 2.54 -9.35 10.78
CA ILE A 39 2.98 -8.26 9.89
C ILE A 39 2.46 -6.92 10.39
N GLY A 40 1.18 -6.86 10.73
CA GLY A 40 0.52 -5.74 11.39
C GLY A 40 1.33 -5.21 12.56
N ALA A 41 1.58 -6.07 13.56
CA ALA A 41 2.28 -5.69 14.77
C ALA A 41 3.70 -5.19 14.50
N VAL A 42 4.48 -5.88 13.66
CA VAL A 42 5.87 -5.49 13.34
C VAL A 42 5.92 -4.13 12.65
N LEU A 43 5.04 -3.90 11.67
CA LEU A 43 5.00 -2.64 10.93
C LEU A 43 4.53 -1.47 11.79
N THR A 44 3.50 -1.68 12.62
CA THR A 44 3.02 -0.66 13.56
C THR A 44 4.09 -0.25 14.56
N VAL A 45 4.80 -1.22 15.15
CA VAL A 45 5.88 -0.94 16.09
C VAL A 45 7.03 -0.22 15.39
N THR A 46 7.41 -0.65 14.18
CA THR A 46 8.45 0.04 13.41
C THR A 46 8.07 1.48 13.11
N SER A 47 6.82 1.70 12.69
CA SER A 47 6.30 3.05 12.41
C SER A 47 6.33 3.94 13.64
N PHE A 48 5.97 3.40 14.82
CA PHE A 48 6.07 4.10 16.08
C PHE A 48 7.51 4.57 16.36
N PHE A 49 8.50 3.69 16.17
CA PHE A 49 9.91 4.07 16.35
C PHE A 49 10.34 5.16 15.37
N MET A 50 10.00 5.02 14.09
CA MET A 50 10.40 5.99 13.05
C MET A 50 9.82 7.38 13.31
N ARG A 51 8.51 7.47 13.63
CA ARG A 51 7.83 8.76 13.77
C ARG A 51 8.00 9.43 15.13
N LEU A 52 8.02 8.66 16.22
CA LEU A 52 7.95 9.23 17.58
C LEU A 52 9.26 9.13 18.36
N VAL A 53 10.06 8.10 18.10
CA VAL A 53 11.34 7.90 18.81
C VAL A 53 12.49 8.54 18.04
N PHE A 54 12.58 8.26 16.74
CA PHE A 54 13.63 8.80 15.88
C PHE A 54 13.28 10.17 15.28
N ASN A 55 12.00 10.52 15.22
CA ASN A 55 11.50 11.77 14.64
C ASN A 55 11.94 11.96 13.18
N ILE A 56 11.93 10.87 12.39
CA ILE A 56 12.24 10.87 10.94
C ILE A 56 11.04 10.28 10.18
N PRO A 57 9.90 10.98 10.15
CA PRO A 57 8.68 10.48 9.51
C PRO A 57 8.81 10.30 7.98
N GLU A 58 9.78 10.95 7.34
CA GLU A 58 10.01 10.87 5.89
C GLU A 58 10.44 9.48 5.43
N LEU A 59 11.19 8.77 6.28
CA LEU A 59 11.71 7.45 5.98
C LEU A 59 10.74 6.33 6.37
N ASP A 60 9.68 6.64 7.15
CA ASP A 60 8.73 5.63 7.64
C ASP A 60 8.08 4.88 6.47
N MET A 61 7.56 5.60 5.48
CA MET A 61 6.88 4.98 4.33
C MET A 61 7.82 4.06 3.53
N GLY A 62 9.06 4.50 3.28
CA GLY A 62 10.07 3.70 2.57
C GLY A 62 10.49 2.46 3.37
N MET A 63 10.69 2.62 4.68
CA MET A 63 11.04 1.50 5.57
C MET A 63 9.92 0.48 5.66
N GLN A 64 8.68 0.92 5.83
CA GLN A 64 7.54 0.00 5.87
C GLN A 64 7.38 -0.72 4.52
N TYR A 65 7.55 -0.04 3.38
CA TYR A 65 7.51 -0.68 2.06
C TYR A 65 8.53 -1.83 1.95
N ILE A 66 9.78 -1.60 2.37
CA ILE A 66 10.83 -2.63 2.40
C ILE A 66 10.43 -3.78 3.34
N LEU A 67 9.91 -3.46 4.53
CA LEU A 67 9.46 -4.48 5.49
C LEU A 67 8.30 -5.32 4.96
N TYR A 68 7.36 -4.74 4.22
CA TYR A 68 6.30 -5.52 3.56
C TYR A 68 6.89 -6.59 2.62
N ILE A 69 7.88 -6.22 1.80
CA ILE A 69 8.53 -7.17 0.88
C ILE A 69 9.24 -8.29 1.65
N VAL A 70 10.00 -7.93 2.68
CA VAL A 70 10.72 -8.88 3.54
C VAL A 70 9.73 -9.82 4.23
N LEU A 71 8.67 -9.28 4.83
CA LEU A 71 7.69 -10.08 5.57
C LEU A 71 6.83 -10.96 4.66
N PHE A 72 6.43 -10.48 3.47
CA PHE A 72 5.77 -11.34 2.47
C PHE A 72 6.68 -12.48 2.00
N ARG A 73 7.97 -12.22 1.86
CA ARG A 73 8.95 -13.25 1.50
C ARG A 73 9.12 -14.30 2.60
N TYR A 74 9.25 -13.89 3.86
CA TYR A 74 9.60 -14.83 4.94
C TYR A 74 8.39 -15.46 5.64
N LEU A 75 7.31 -14.71 5.88
CA LEU A 75 6.13 -15.23 6.59
C LEU A 75 5.17 -15.91 5.63
N ILE A 76 4.91 -15.31 4.47
CA ILE A 76 3.91 -15.80 3.51
C ILE A 76 4.54 -16.67 2.42
N LYS A 77 5.88 -16.66 2.29
CA LYS A 77 6.66 -17.45 1.31
C LYS A 77 6.32 -17.10 -0.13
N ILE A 78 6.22 -15.79 -0.40
CA ILE A 78 6.00 -15.25 -1.75
C ILE A 78 7.34 -15.02 -2.46
N LYS A 79 7.39 -15.15 -3.79
CA LYS A 79 8.56 -14.79 -4.59
C LYS A 79 8.89 -13.31 -4.44
N ILE A 80 10.18 -12.94 -4.51
CA ILE A 80 10.62 -11.55 -4.31
C ILE A 80 9.93 -10.60 -5.31
N PHE A 81 9.94 -10.94 -6.60
CA PHE A 81 9.30 -10.12 -7.64
C PHE A 81 7.82 -9.88 -7.38
N GLU A 82 7.11 -10.91 -6.92
CA GLU A 82 5.68 -10.84 -6.61
C GLU A 82 5.43 -10.08 -5.30
N SER A 83 6.34 -10.19 -4.33
CA SER A 83 6.29 -9.40 -3.09
C SER A 83 6.43 -7.90 -3.37
N PHE A 84 7.30 -7.51 -4.32
CA PHE A 84 7.38 -6.14 -4.81
C PHE A 84 6.06 -5.69 -5.45
N LEU A 85 5.48 -6.52 -6.33
CA LEU A 85 4.20 -6.20 -6.97
C LEU A 85 3.07 -5.99 -5.95
N LEU A 86 2.95 -6.91 -4.98
CA LEU A 86 1.96 -6.84 -3.90
C LEU A 86 2.13 -5.57 -3.07
N ALA A 87 3.36 -5.28 -2.63
CA ALA A 87 3.68 -4.08 -1.86
C ALA A 87 3.35 -2.82 -2.67
N SER A 88 3.74 -2.76 -3.94
CA SER A 88 3.46 -1.61 -4.83
C SER A 88 1.97 -1.33 -4.99
N ILE A 89 1.15 -2.35 -5.27
CA ILE A 89 -0.29 -2.17 -5.43
C ILE A 89 -0.93 -1.75 -4.12
N GLY A 90 -0.56 -2.37 -2.99
CA GLY A 90 -1.08 -2.02 -1.68
C GLY A 90 -0.77 -0.57 -1.29
N TYR A 91 0.49 -0.17 -1.41
CA TYR A 91 0.92 1.19 -1.07
C TYR A 91 0.35 2.26 -1.98
N LEU A 92 0.30 2.01 -3.29
CA LEU A 92 -0.35 2.94 -4.21
C LEU A 92 -1.85 3.06 -3.89
N SER A 93 -2.51 1.96 -3.52
CA SER A 93 -3.93 1.98 -3.16
C SER A 93 -4.20 2.88 -1.94
N ILE A 94 -3.42 2.75 -0.86
CA ILE A 94 -3.59 3.62 0.31
C ILE A 94 -3.18 5.07 0.01
N ALA A 95 -2.05 5.29 -0.65
CA ALA A 95 -1.56 6.63 -0.96
C ALA A 95 -2.56 7.40 -1.84
N LEU A 96 -3.07 6.77 -2.89
CA LEU A 96 -4.09 7.38 -3.75
C LEU A 96 -5.41 7.60 -3.01
N SER A 97 -5.82 6.67 -2.15
CA SER A 97 -7.05 6.82 -1.35
C SER A 97 -6.93 7.97 -0.36
N GLN A 98 -5.81 8.08 0.35
CA GLN A 98 -5.54 9.18 1.29
C GLN A 98 -5.49 10.52 0.56
N LEU A 99 -4.81 10.60 -0.58
CA LEU A 99 -4.75 11.82 -1.39
C LEU A 99 -6.11 12.23 -1.93
N ALA A 100 -6.90 11.27 -2.45
CA ALA A 100 -8.24 11.55 -2.95
C ALA A 100 -9.17 12.09 -1.84
N ILE A 101 -9.11 11.48 -0.65
CA ILE A 101 -9.90 11.91 0.51
C ILE A 101 -9.43 13.27 1.03
N TYR A 102 -8.12 13.50 1.09
CA TYR A 102 -7.57 14.81 1.43
C TYR A 102 -8.09 15.89 0.47
N TYR A 103 -7.98 15.69 -0.84
CA TYR A 103 -8.46 16.67 -1.82
C TYR A 103 -9.96 16.91 -1.72
N PHE A 104 -10.75 15.86 -1.47
CA PHE A 104 -12.18 15.98 -1.24
C PHE A 104 -12.48 16.83 0.01
N PHE A 105 -11.83 16.55 1.14
CA PHE A 105 -12.04 17.31 2.37
C PHE A 105 -11.50 18.74 2.30
N ALA A 106 -10.36 18.95 1.65
CA ALA A 106 -9.81 20.27 1.40
C ALA A 106 -10.76 21.11 0.53
N PHE A 107 -11.35 20.52 -0.51
CA PHE A 107 -12.35 21.20 -1.35
C PHE A 107 -13.60 21.62 -0.56
N THR A 108 -14.05 20.81 0.40
CA THR A 108 -15.17 21.14 1.29
C THR A 108 -14.82 22.10 2.44
N GLY A 109 -13.54 22.42 2.63
CA GLY A 109 -13.06 23.25 3.74
C GLY A 109 -13.05 22.55 5.11
N ILE A 110 -13.24 21.23 5.16
CA ILE A 110 -13.21 20.44 6.40
C ILE A 110 -11.78 20.30 6.93
N VAL A 111 -10.80 20.28 6.02
CA VAL A 111 -9.39 20.04 6.32
C VAL A 111 -8.52 21.09 5.65
N THR A 112 -7.41 21.45 6.29
CA THR A 112 -6.43 22.43 5.81
C THR A 112 -5.14 21.76 5.31
N PRO A 113 -4.30 22.48 4.55
CA PRO A 113 -2.95 22.03 4.19
C PRO A 113 -2.07 21.59 5.36
N GLU A 114 -2.25 22.18 6.54
CA GLU A 114 -1.45 21.86 7.73
C GLU A 114 -1.81 20.46 8.28
N ASP A 115 -3.04 20.01 8.06
CA ASP A 115 -3.53 18.73 8.58
C ASP A 115 -2.95 17.51 7.84
N ILE A 116 -2.57 17.66 6.57
CA ILE A 116 -1.87 16.59 5.83
C ILE A 116 -0.37 16.53 6.19
N GLN A 117 0.21 17.64 6.64
CA GLN A 117 1.62 17.72 7.07
C GLN A 117 1.82 17.38 8.54
N SER A 118 0.80 17.58 9.38
CA SER A 118 0.84 17.23 10.80
C SER A 118 0.72 15.72 11.02
N THR A 119 1.36 15.23 12.08
CA THR A 119 1.26 13.83 12.52
C THR A 119 0.18 13.61 13.56
N SER A 120 -0.44 14.66 14.09
CA SER A 120 -1.34 14.56 15.25
C SER A 120 -2.54 15.50 15.26
N ASN A 121 -2.91 16.10 14.13
CA ASN A 121 -4.08 16.97 14.06
C ASN A 121 -5.39 16.18 13.89
N PHE A 122 -6.50 16.79 14.29
CA PHE A 122 -7.83 16.23 14.06
C PHE A 122 -8.08 15.93 12.57
N GLY A 123 -7.68 16.84 11.67
CA GLY A 123 -7.79 16.64 10.23
C GLY A 123 -6.97 15.44 9.74
N THR A 124 -5.78 15.22 10.30
CA THR A 124 -4.94 14.04 9.99
C THR A 124 -5.67 12.74 10.31
N TYR A 125 -6.26 12.64 11.50
CA TYR A 125 -7.02 11.45 11.91
C TYR A 125 -8.27 11.25 11.06
N LEU A 126 -8.95 12.34 10.69
CA LEU A 126 -10.13 12.29 9.85
C LEU A 126 -9.79 11.73 8.46
N ILE A 127 -8.69 12.19 7.85
CA ILE A 127 -8.21 11.63 6.56
C ILE A 127 -7.86 10.16 6.73
N GLN A 128 -7.09 9.82 7.78
CA GLN A 128 -6.62 8.47 8.02
C GLN A 128 -7.78 7.49 8.19
N ILE A 129 -8.70 7.75 9.11
CA ILE A 129 -9.87 6.88 9.37
C ILE A 129 -10.74 6.77 8.12
N SER A 130 -10.99 7.88 7.42
CA SER A 130 -11.79 7.85 6.19
C SER A 130 -11.13 6.98 5.11
N SER A 131 -9.80 7.06 4.97
CA SER A 131 -9.04 6.24 4.03
C SER A 131 -9.05 4.76 4.38
N GLN A 132 -8.98 4.42 5.67
CA GLN A 132 -9.06 3.05 6.16
C GLN A 132 -10.43 2.45 5.86
N VAL A 133 -11.51 3.19 6.18
CA VAL A 133 -12.88 2.77 5.87
C VAL A 133 -13.05 2.57 4.37
N PHE A 134 -12.57 3.50 3.55
CA PHE A 134 -12.62 3.39 2.10
C PHE A 134 -11.90 2.12 1.60
N LEU A 135 -10.69 1.84 2.05
CA LEU A 135 -9.96 0.64 1.66
C LEU A 135 -10.65 -0.65 2.09
N PHE A 136 -11.23 -0.71 3.30
CA PHE A 136 -12.02 -1.87 3.72
C PHE A 136 -13.26 -2.06 2.85
N LEU A 137 -13.93 -0.98 2.44
CA LEU A 137 -15.05 -1.04 1.50
C LEU A 137 -14.63 -1.53 0.12
N VAL A 138 -13.47 -1.08 -0.38
CA VAL A 138 -12.88 -1.60 -1.62
C VAL A 138 -12.60 -3.09 -1.49
N ALA A 139 -11.91 -3.52 -0.44
CA ALA A 139 -11.61 -4.93 -0.19
C ALA A 139 -12.91 -5.78 -0.09
N TRP A 140 -13.95 -5.25 0.56
CA TRP A 140 -15.26 -5.89 0.63
C TRP A 140 -15.95 -6.00 -0.73
N CYS A 141 -15.87 -4.96 -1.57
CA CYS A 141 -16.41 -4.97 -2.93
C CYS A 141 -15.73 -6.03 -3.80
N PHE A 142 -14.40 -6.13 -3.71
CA PHE A 142 -13.62 -7.17 -4.40
C PHE A 142 -14.03 -8.57 -3.94
N TYR A 143 -14.21 -8.76 -2.63
CA TYR A 143 -14.69 -10.03 -2.08
C TYR A 143 -16.09 -10.39 -2.60
N LYS A 144 -17.05 -9.45 -2.54
CA LYS A 144 -18.44 -9.72 -2.94
C LYS A 144 -18.58 -9.99 -4.44
N LYS A 145 -17.78 -9.30 -5.27
CA LYS A 145 -17.82 -9.43 -6.73
C LYS A 145 -16.83 -10.48 -7.27
N ASN A 146 -16.07 -11.16 -6.41
CA ASN A 146 -14.97 -12.05 -6.79
C ASN A 146 -14.00 -11.41 -7.79
N LEU A 147 -13.74 -10.11 -7.65
CA LEU A 147 -12.79 -9.38 -8.49
C LEU A 147 -11.37 -9.58 -7.97
N GLY A 148 -10.39 -9.48 -8.86
CA GLY A 148 -8.97 -9.66 -8.55
C GLY A 148 -8.28 -10.56 -9.56
N PHE A 149 -6.96 -10.65 -9.45
CA PHE A 149 -6.08 -11.41 -10.31
C PHE A 149 -5.85 -12.82 -9.76
N SER A 150 -5.80 -13.82 -10.64
CA SER A 150 -5.56 -15.23 -10.31
C SER A 150 -4.19 -15.77 -10.76
N PHE A 151 -3.46 -15.05 -11.62
CA PHE A 151 -2.16 -15.48 -12.15
C PHE A 151 -1.13 -15.78 -11.06
N MET A 152 -1.29 -15.17 -9.88
CA MET A 152 -0.41 -15.42 -8.75
C MET A 152 -0.86 -16.68 -8.02
N ILE A 153 -0.06 -17.74 -8.14
CA ILE A 153 -0.30 -19.00 -7.43
C ILE A 153 -0.40 -18.72 -5.93
N CYS A 154 -1.49 -19.21 -5.30
CA CYS A 154 -1.70 -19.07 -3.87
C CYS A 154 -0.45 -19.56 -3.10
N PRO A 155 0.08 -18.77 -2.16
CA PRO A 155 1.24 -19.19 -1.37
C PRO A 155 0.95 -20.48 -0.58
N PRO A 156 1.98 -21.30 -0.26
CA PRO A 156 3.41 -21.06 -0.41
C PRO A 156 3.93 -21.33 -1.82
N GLN A 157 4.82 -20.46 -2.31
CA GLN A 157 5.42 -20.60 -3.64
C GLN A 157 6.81 -21.22 -3.55
N ASP A 158 7.27 -21.84 -4.64
CA ASP A 158 8.70 -22.18 -4.77
C ASP A 158 9.51 -20.89 -4.94
N VAL A 159 10.11 -20.51 -3.83
CA VAL A 159 10.89 -19.28 -3.64
C VAL A 159 12.23 -19.28 -4.38
N HIS A 160 12.71 -20.44 -4.85
CA HIS A 160 13.97 -20.58 -5.60
C HIS A 160 13.78 -20.49 -7.11
N LEU A 161 12.55 -20.69 -7.60
CA LEU A 161 12.23 -20.58 -9.02
C LEU A 161 12.33 -19.13 -9.50
N LYS A 162 13.31 -18.85 -10.38
CA LYS A 162 13.50 -17.52 -10.96
C LYS A 162 12.38 -17.17 -11.94
N VAL A 163 11.82 -15.97 -11.79
CA VAL A 163 10.86 -15.41 -12.76
C VAL A 163 11.60 -15.02 -14.03
N LYS A 164 11.13 -15.51 -15.19
CA LYS A 164 11.69 -15.12 -16.49
C LYS A 164 11.29 -13.67 -16.79
N MET A 165 12.29 -12.78 -16.86
CA MET A 165 12.11 -11.35 -17.19
C MET A 165 12.02 -11.17 -18.71
N ARG A 166 10.86 -11.48 -19.29
CA ARG A 166 10.56 -11.22 -20.71
C ARG A 166 9.15 -10.65 -20.86
N GLY A 167 8.96 -9.83 -21.88
CA GLY A 167 7.65 -9.26 -22.24
C GLY A 167 6.97 -8.54 -21.08
N LEU A 168 5.80 -9.05 -20.69
CA LEU A 168 4.94 -8.44 -19.68
C LEU A 168 5.55 -8.35 -18.28
N ASN A 169 6.41 -9.31 -17.91
CA ASN A 169 7.11 -9.25 -16.62
C ASN A 169 8.12 -8.08 -16.54
N LEU A 170 8.72 -7.69 -17.67
CA LEU A 170 9.59 -6.51 -17.73
C LEU A 170 8.76 -5.22 -17.59
N PHE A 171 7.57 -5.19 -18.19
CA PHE A 171 6.65 -4.06 -18.07
C PHE A 171 6.15 -3.89 -16.63
N LEU A 172 5.80 -5.00 -15.96
CA LEU A 172 5.50 -5.01 -14.53
C LEU A 172 6.68 -4.52 -13.69
N LEU A 173 7.92 -4.93 -14.01
CA LEU A 173 9.11 -4.47 -13.31
C LEU A 173 9.28 -2.94 -13.43
N ILE A 174 9.08 -2.37 -14.61
CA ILE A 174 9.14 -0.92 -14.82
C ILE A 174 8.07 -0.21 -13.99
N GLY A 175 6.84 -0.73 -13.98
CA GLY A 175 5.76 -0.21 -13.15
C GLY A 175 6.08 -0.27 -11.65
N ILE A 176 6.70 -1.36 -11.18
CA ILE A 176 7.19 -1.50 -9.80
C ILE A 176 8.25 -0.44 -9.51
N MET A 177 9.26 -0.28 -10.36
CA MET A 177 10.33 0.70 -10.15
C MET A 177 9.78 2.13 -10.10
N LEU A 178 8.83 2.46 -10.99
CA LEU A 178 8.13 3.75 -10.95
C LEU A 178 7.32 3.93 -9.67
N SER A 179 6.63 2.89 -9.21
CA SER A 179 5.88 2.95 -7.95
C SER A 179 6.81 3.17 -6.74
N VAL A 180 7.97 2.50 -6.70
CA VAL A 180 8.96 2.71 -5.65
C VAL A 180 9.43 4.16 -5.67
N ALA A 181 9.79 4.68 -6.85
CA ALA A 181 10.23 6.05 -6.99
C ALA A 181 9.17 7.06 -6.49
N THR A 182 7.90 6.89 -6.87
CA THR A 182 6.82 7.81 -6.45
C THR A 182 6.53 7.71 -4.96
N LEU A 183 6.52 6.50 -4.39
CA LEU A 183 6.26 6.30 -2.96
C LEU A 183 7.38 6.86 -2.07
N PHE A 184 8.65 6.74 -2.48
CA PHE A 184 9.76 7.35 -1.75
C PHE A 184 9.80 8.87 -1.88
N LEU A 185 9.36 9.41 -3.02
CA LEU A 185 9.32 10.85 -3.25
C LEU A 185 8.13 11.52 -2.53
N ALA A 186 7.06 10.78 -2.23
CA ALA A 186 5.82 11.33 -1.69
C ALA A 186 5.95 12.05 -0.35
N PRO A 187 6.58 11.46 0.69
CA PRO A 187 6.75 12.15 1.97
C PRO A 187 7.58 13.42 1.84
N TYR A 188 8.64 13.38 1.01
CA TYR A 188 9.49 14.53 0.74
C TYR A 188 8.72 15.69 0.08
N LEU A 189 7.96 15.40 -0.98
CA LEU A 189 7.12 16.40 -1.65
C LEU A 189 6.03 16.94 -0.71
N LEU A 190 5.43 16.10 0.11
CA LEU A 190 4.38 16.48 1.04
C LEU A 190 4.88 17.52 2.07
N ILE A 191 6.11 17.35 2.57
CA ILE A 191 6.69 18.24 3.58
C ILE A 191 7.21 19.54 2.95
N TYR A 192 7.99 19.44 1.87
CA TYR A 192 8.74 20.59 1.34
C TYR A 192 8.08 21.30 0.15
N TYR A 193 7.21 20.61 -0.59
CA TYR A 193 6.68 21.08 -1.89
C TYR A 193 5.20 20.70 -2.07
N LEU A 194 4.34 21.05 -1.12
CA LEU A 194 2.92 20.67 -1.12
C LEU A 194 2.19 21.03 -2.42
N ASN A 195 2.57 22.15 -3.06
CA ASN A 195 2.00 22.56 -4.35
C ASN A 195 2.23 21.54 -5.47
N TRP A 196 3.21 20.63 -5.37
CA TRP A 196 3.49 19.61 -6.39
C TRP A 196 2.77 18.28 -6.13
N LEU A 197 2.05 18.17 -5.00
CA LEU A 197 1.35 16.95 -4.58
C LEU A 197 0.30 16.49 -5.61
N HIS A 198 -0.33 17.40 -6.35
CA HIS A 198 -1.34 17.06 -7.35
C HIS A 198 -0.72 16.40 -8.59
N ILE A 199 0.47 16.87 -9.00
CA ILE A 199 1.24 16.25 -10.09
C ILE A 199 1.66 14.84 -9.67
N LEU A 200 2.14 14.67 -8.43
CA LEU A 200 2.50 13.36 -7.91
C LEU A 200 1.29 12.41 -7.85
N ALA A 201 0.13 12.88 -7.37
CA ALA A 201 -1.10 12.10 -7.33
C ALA A 201 -1.51 11.62 -8.73
N PHE A 202 -1.38 12.48 -9.74
CA PHE A 202 -1.63 12.13 -11.14
C PHE A 202 -0.66 11.06 -11.65
N ILE A 203 0.64 11.20 -11.39
CA ILE A 203 1.65 10.19 -11.75
C ILE A 203 1.38 8.86 -11.06
N MET A 204 1.10 8.87 -9.75
CA MET A 204 0.75 7.67 -8.99
C MET A 204 -0.48 6.97 -9.57
N THR A 205 -1.49 7.74 -10.01
CA THR A 205 -2.69 7.20 -10.66
C THR A 205 -2.34 6.50 -11.97
N ILE A 206 -1.51 7.12 -12.82
CA ILE A 206 -1.04 6.51 -14.06
C ILE A 206 -0.28 5.22 -13.77
N VAL A 207 0.65 5.23 -12.81
CA VAL A 207 1.44 4.05 -12.44
C VAL A 207 0.54 2.94 -11.90
N PHE A 208 -0.45 3.27 -11.07
CA PHE A 208 -1.42 2.31 -10.57
C PHE A 208 -2.25 1.69 -11.69
N CYS A 209 -2.77 2.50 -12.61
CA CYS A 209 -3.51 2.03 -13.78
C CYS A 209 -2.64 1.15 -14.69
N LEU A 210 -1.37 1.51 -14.88
CA LEU A 210 -0.41 0.73 -15.68
C LEU A 210 -0.15 -0.63 -15.04
N LEU A 211 0.09 -0.67 -13.73
CA LEU A 211 0.28 -1.91 -12.98
C LEU A 211 -0.98 -2.79 -13.02
N TYR A 212 -2.16 -2.19 -12.86
CA TYR A 212 -3.43 -2.88 -12.95
C TYR A 212 -3.65 -3.49 -14.34
N TYR A 213 -3.42 -2.70 -15.40
CA TYR A 213 -3.53 -3.17 -16.78
C TYR A 213 -2.55 -4.30 -17.08
N ALA A 214 -1.30 -4.16 -16.66
CA ALA A 214 -0.26 -5.17 -16.84
C ALA A 214 -0.57 -6.47 -16.08
N ALA A 215 -1.11 -6.35 -14.87
CA ALA A 215 -1.55 -7.49 -14.06
C ALA A 215 -2.75 -8.19 -14.70
N ASN A 216 -3.72 -7.45 -15.25
CA ASN A 216 -4.88 -8.01 -15.94
C ASN A 216 -4.46 -8.77 -17.20
N LYS A 217 -3.61 -8.18 -18.03
CA LYS A 217 -3.10 -8.83 -19.24
C LYS A 217 -2.32 -10.11 -18.92
N LYS A 218 -1.67 -10.16 -17.75
CA LYS A 218 -0.93 -11.35 -17.30
C LYS A 218 -1.89 -12.46 -16.89
N ASP A 219 -2.97 -12.10 -16.21
CA ASP A 219 -4.04 -13.02 -15.85
C ASP A 219 -4.71 -13.62 -17.09
N GLU A 220 -4.89 -12.83 -18.15
CA GLU A 220 -5.38 -13.33 -19.43
C GLU A 220 -4.37 -14.27 -20.11
N GLU A 221 -3.07 -13.95 -20.15
CA GLU A 221 -2.04 -14.80 -20.77
C GLU A 221 -1.86 -16.16 -20.08
N ASP A 222 -2.03 -16.24 -18.75
CA ASP A 222 -1.87 -17.49 -17.99
C ASP A 222 -3.14 -18.38 -18.01
N LEU A 223 -4.28 -17.89 -18.51
CA LEU A 223 -5.52 -18.65 -18.66
C LEU A 223 -5.60 -19.46 -19.98
N TRP A 224 -4.68 -19.27 -20.92
CA TRP A 224 -4.62 -19.93 -22.23
C TRP A 224 -3.31 -20.70 -22.42
#